data_AF-A0A7M4A6Y4-F1
#
_entry.id   AF-A0A7M4A6Y4-F1
#
_cell.length_a   1.000
_cell.length_b   1.000
_cell.length_c   1.000
_cell.angle_alpha   90.00
_cell.angle_beta   90.00
_cell.angle_gamma   90.00
#
_symmetry.space_group_name_H-M   'P 1'
#
loop_
_entity.id
_entity.type
_entity.pdbx_description
1 polymer ?
#
loop_
_entity_poly.entity_id
_entity_poly.type
_entity_poly.pdbx_seq_one_letter_code
_entity_poly.pdbx_strand_id
1 'polypeptide(L)' 'MDSVERLKCEAGIAACDFIKDGMKLGLGTGSTVRYTVIEIGRRISEEGLNVVGVPTSEATRELAEEV' A
#
# COMPACT_ATOMS: atom_id res chain seq x y z
N MET A 1 -9.27 4.00 -17.25
CA MET A 1 -8.71 2.81 -16.57
C MET A 1 -9.53 1.61 -16.99
N ASP A 2 -8.87 0.53 -17.42
CA ASP A 2 -9.57 -0.72 -17.76
C ASP A 2 -10.32 -1.26 -16.52
N SER A 3 -11.37 -2.05 -16.75
CA SER A 3 -12.23 -2.61 -15.70
C SER A 3 -11.45 -3.42 -14.66
N VAL A 4 -10.44 -4.19 -15.09
CA VAL A 4 -9.61 -5.01 -14.18
C VAL A 4 -8.71 -4.14 -13.32
N GLU A 5 -8.12 -3.09 -13.89
CA GLU A 5 -7.27 -2.16 -13.12
C GLU A 5 -8.06 -1.40 -12.06
N ARG A 6 -9.32 -1.03 -12.32
CA ARG A 6 -10.18 -0.45 -11.28
C ARG A 6 -10.40 -1.40 -10.11
N LEU A 7 -10.72 -2.67 -10.40
CA LEU A 7 -10.93 -3.68 -9.35
C LEU A 7 -9.67 -3.90 -8.50
N LYS A 8 -8.48 -3.85 -9.12
CA LYS A 8 -7.21 -3.90 -8.38
C LYS A 8 -7.03 -2.68 -7.48
N CYS A 9 -7.35 -1.49 -7.97
CA CYS A 9 -7.28 -0.25 -7.20
C CYS A 9 -8.23 -0.31 -5.99
N GLU A 10 -9.51 -0.64 -6.22
CA GLU A 10 -10.53 -0.76 -5.17
C GLU A 10 -10.13 -1.78 -4.10
N ALA A 11 -9.66 -2.96 -4.51
CA ALA A 11 -9.19 -3.98 -3.57
C ALA A 11 -7.95 -3.52 -2.77
N GLY A 12 -7.02 -2.83 -3.44
CA GLY A 12 -5.80 -2.33 -2.80
C GLY A 12 -6.08 -1.26 -1.76
N ILE A 13 -7.01 -0.34 -2.04
CA ILE A 13 -7.46 0.71 -1.11
C ILE A 13 -8.25 0.09 0.05
N ALA A 14 -9.22 -0.78 -0.23
CA ALA A 14 -10.03 -1.42 0.82
C ALA A 14 -9.19 -2.25 1.79
N ALA A 15 -8.07 -2.84 1.35
CA ALA A 15 -7.15 -3.55 2.24
C ALA A 15 -6.54 -2.63 3.31
N CYS A 16 -6.41 -1.32 3.06
CA CYS A 16 -5.85 -0.38 4.01
C CYS A 16 -6.76 -0.14 5.22
N ASP A 17 -8.06 -0.40 5.13
CA ASP A 17 -9.00 -0.25 6.27
C ASP A 17 -8.68 -1.18 7.44
N PHE A 18 -7.94 -2.27 7.19
CA PHE A 18 -7.50 -3.21 8.21
C PHE A 18 -6.21 -2.77 8.92
N ILE A 19 -5.51 -1.76 8.38
CA ILE A 19 -4.25 -1.26 8.92
C ILE A 19 -4.53 -0.32 10.08
N LYS A 20 -3.84 -0.56 11.19
CA LYS A 20 -3.89 0.25 12.41
C LYS A 20 -2.52 0.84 12.70
N ASP A 21 -2.55 1.96 13.44
CA ASP A 21 -1.34 2.60 13.92
C ASP A 21 -0.45 1.64 14.74
N GLY A 22 0.86 1.74 14.55
CA GLY A 22 1.88 0.91 15.19
C GLY A 22 2.06 -0.49 14.58
N MET A 23 1.34 -0.84 13.51
CA MET A 23 1.49 -2.16 12.87
C MET A 23 2.82 -2.31 12.12
N LYS A 24 3.29 -3.57 12.06
CA LYS A 24 4.37 -4.01 11.16
C LYS A 24 3.73 -4.76 9.99
N LEU A 25 3.91 -4.26 8.79
CA LEU A 25 3.21 -4.70 7.58
C LEU A 25 4.15 -5.46 6.66
N GLY A 26 3.73 -6.63 6.20
CA GLY A 26 4.35 -7.26 5.03
C GLY A 26 3.82 -6.60 3.76
N LEU A 27 4.70 -6.05 2.92
CA LEU A 27 4.33 -5.42 1.65
C LEU A 27 4.56 -6.40 0.52
N GLY A 28 3.47 -6.93 -0.05
CA GLY A 28 3.52 -7.88 -1.17
C GLY A 28 4.05 -7.27 -2.49
N THR A 29 4.03 -8.06 -3.55
CA THR A 29 4.44 -7.64 -4.90
C THR A 29 3.31 -7.83 -5.90
N GLY A 30 3.11 -6.87 -6.80
CA GLY A 30 2.19 -7.00 -7.94
C GLY A 30 1.37 -5.74 -8.20
N SER A 31 0.68 -5.74 -9.35
CA SER A 31 -0.10 -4.58 -9.82
C SER A 31 -1.23 -4.17 -8.87
N THR A 32 -1.80 -5.10 -8.11
CA THR A 32 -2.80 -4.78 -7.06
C THR A 32 -2.17 -4.14 -5.83
N VAL A 33 -1.08 -4.71 -5.32
CA VAL A 33 -0.41 -4.24 -4.10
C VAL A 33 0.16 -2.83 -4.27
N ARG A 34 0.51 -2.44 -5.51
CA ARG A 34 0.89 -1.06 -5.84
C ARG A 34 -0.09 -0.03 -5.27
N TYR A 35 -1.40 -0.29 -5.39
CA TYR A 35 -2.42 0.62 -4.88
C TYR A 35 -2.48 0.64 -3.35
N THR A 36 -2.26 -0.51 -2.69
CA THR A 36 -2.13 -0.58 -1.23
C THR A 36 -0.95 0.24 -0.72
N VAL A 37 0.22 0.14 -1.35
CA VAL A 37 1.42 0.89 -0.94
C VAL A 37 1.21 2.40 -1.09
N ILE A 38 0.64 2.83 -2.22
CA ILE A 38 0.31 4.25 -2.45
C ILE A 38 -0.70 4.75 -1.42
N GLU A 39 -1.74 3.98 -1.13
CA GLU A 39 -2.75 4.37 -0.15
C GLU A 39 -2.18 4.41 1.27
N ILE A 40 -1.27 3.50 1.64
CA ILE A 40 -0.53 3.59 2.91
C ILE A 40 0.27 4.90 2.96
N GLY A 41 1.00 5.27 1.90
CA GLY A 41 1.73 6.54 1.82
C GLY A 41 0.83 7.77 2.00
N ARG A 42 -0.35 7.77 1.35
CA ARG A 42 -1.38 8.81 1.56
C ARG A 42 -1.82 8.88 3.03
N ARG A 43 -2.11 7.74 3.67
CA ARG A 43 -2.54 7.71 5.08
C ARG A 43 -1.42 8.14 6.05
N ILE A 44 -0.16 7.83 5.75
CA ILE A 44 0.98 8.34 6.53
C ILE A 44 1.04 9.86 6.43
N SER A 45 0.97 10.42 5.22
CA SER A 45 1.11 11.86 4.98
C SER A 45 -0.10 12.70 5.42
N GLU A 46 -1.33 12.22 5.18
CA GLU A 46 -2.56 12.96 5.45
C GLU A 46 -3.17 12.65 6.81
N GLU A 47 -3.07 11.41 7.29
CA GLU A 47 -3.72 10.94 8.53
C GLU A 47 -2.73 10.73 9.68
N GLY A 48 -1.41 10.84 9.43
CA GLY A 48 -0.39 10.63 10.44
C GLY A 48 -0.23 9.17 10.88
N LEU A 49 -0.64 8.22 10.02
CA LEU A 49 -0.46 6.79 10.27
C LEU A 49 1.02 6.46 10.49
N ASN A 50 1.36 5.74 11.56
CA ASN A 50 2.72 5.29 11.86
C ASN A 50 2.81 3.76 11.74
N VAL A 51 3.55 3.26 10.75
CA VAL A 51 3.72 1.83 10.47
C VAL A 51 5.13 1.52 10.00
N VAL A 52 5.54 0.26 10.10
CA VAL A 52 6.80 -0.23 9.53
C VAL A 52 6.50 -1.25 8.44
N GLY A 53 6.95 -0.98 7.20
CA GLY A 53 6.81 -1.88 6.07
C GLY A 53 8.00 -2.83 5.90
N VAL A 54 7.74 -4.09 5.55
CA VAL A 54 8.73 -5.10 5.16
C VAL A 54 8.41 -5.57 3.72
N PRO A 55 9.16 -5.12 2.70
CA PRO A 55 8.87 -5.44 1.31
C PRO A 55 9.27 -6.87 0.93
N THR A 56 8.48 -7.53 0.09
CA THR A 56 8.79 -8.85 -0.48
C THR A 56 9.60 -8.79 -1.78
N SER A 57 9.85 -7.59 -2.33
CA SER A 57 10.67 -7.39 -3.53
C SER A 57 11.27 -5.99 -3.59
N GLU A 58 12.37 -5.83 -4.33
CA GLU A 58 13.02 -4.53 -4.56
C GLU A 58 12.07 -3.51 -5.20
N ALA A 59 11.27 -3.91 -6.19
CA ALA A 59 10.29 -3.01 -6.80
C ALA A 59 9.24 -2.49 -5.80
N THR A 60 8.82 -3.32 -4.84
CA THR A 60 7.93 -2.87 -3.76
C THR A 60 8.66 -1.96 -2.78
N ARG A 61 9.94 -2.24 -2.48
CA ARG A 61 10.78 -1.40 -1.63
C ARG A 61 10.93 0.00 -2.21
N GLU A 62 11.36 0.09 -3.47
CA GLU A 62 11.54 1.34 -4.21
C GLU A 62 10.23 2.15 -4.23
N LEU A 63 9.11 1.51 -4.57
CA LEU A 63 7.80 2.18 -4.54
C LEU A 63 7.46 2.71 -3.13
N ALA A 64 7.74 1.95 -2.07
CA ALA A 64 7.45 2.37 -0.71
C ALA A 64 8.37 3.51 -0.22
N GLU A 65 9.58 3.63 -0.79
CA GLU A 65 10.52 4.72 -0.52
C GLU A 65 10.18 6.01 -1.31
N GLU A 66 9.40 5.91 -2.39
CA GLU A 66 8.99 7.03 -3.25
C GLU A 66 7.70 7.75 -2.80
N VAL A 67 6.86 7.10 -2.00
CA VAL A 67 5.51 7.58 -1.61
C VAL A 67 5.47 8.31 -0.27
#